data_AF-V4J3Q5-F1
#
_entry.id   AF-V4J3Q5-F1
#
_cell.length_a   1.000
_cell.length_b   1.000
_cell.length_c   1.000
_cell.angle_alpha   90.00
_cell.angle_beta   90.00
_cell.angle_gamma   90.00
#
_symmetry.space_group_name_H-M   'P 1'
#
loop_
_entity.id
_entity.type
_entity.pdbx_description
1 polymer ?
#
loop_
_entity_poly.entity_id
_entity_poly.type
_entity_poly.pdbx_seq_one_letter_code
_entity_poly.pdbx_strand_id
1 'polypeptide(L)'
;MEINEERLRLGLSNPNLLARKLSQTYNRLRSQGGYNPNGIDFLEQDWDNLLILDACRYDLFEELNDIPGDLRRVESRGSATPEFLRGNFDGKQLLDTVYVTTNPMLYRHRDALDVEFHAVVDLWRGETWDDEHETVLPEVVTAEAKRVADDYPDKRLVVHYMQPHYPFIEAETTFDKGHIGDDSPDGLTTWMQVLTGEIDIDEETLWNAYADNLRRALPHVKELTEYLTGKTVVTSDHGNMFGERASPLPIREWGHPPGIWTDELVEVPWLELTNGDRRAVVSEPPDELSSEDDESVQDRLESLGYV
;
A
#
# COMPACT_ATOMS: atom_id res chain seq x y z
N MET A 1 -30.08 1.38 -1.77
CA MET A 1 -28.94 2.19 -2.23
C MET A 1 -29.53 3.53 -2.64
N GLU A 2 -29.64 4.46 -1.69
CA GLU A 2 -30.04 5.84 -2.02
C GLU A 2 -28.88 6.48 -2.79
N ILE A 3 -29.12 6.83 -4.04
CA ILE A 3 -28.14 7.55 -4.84
C ILE A 3 -28.24 9.01 -4.39
N ASN A 4 -27.24 9.49 -3.68
CA ASN A 4 -27.14 10.89 -3.27
C ASN A 4 -27.15 11.78 -4.54
N GLU A 5 -28.08 12.74 -4.62
CA GLU A 5 -28.22 13.66 -5.75
C GLU A 5 -26.91 14.43 -6.04
N GLU A 6 -26.10 14.72 -5.02
CA GLU A 6 -24.80 15.38 -5.18
C GLU A 6 -23.79 14.49 -5.92
N ARG A 7 -23.70 13.20 -5.54
CA ARG A 7 -22.83 12.23 -6.25
C ARG A 7 -23.27 12.00 -7.68
N LEU A 8 -24.57 12.06 -7.94
CA LEU A 8 -25.15 11.95 -9.28
C LEU A 8 -24.81 13.19 -10.13
N ARG A 9 -24.90 14.39 -9.55
CA ARG A 9 -24.49 15.64 -10.22
C ARG A 9 -22.98 15.65 -10.50
N LEU A 10 -22.15 15.26 -9.54
CA LEU A 10 -20.69 15.17 -9.70
C LEU A 10 -20.29 14.20 -10.82
N GLY A 11 -20.94 13.03 -10.90
CA GLY A 11 -20.71 12.06 -11.97
C GLY A 11 -21.19 12.52 -13.34
N LEU A 12 -22.27 13.31 -13.40
CA LEU A 12 -22.78 13.89 -14.64
C LEU A 12 -21.96 15.11 -15.10
N SER A 13 -21.35 15.85 -14.18
CA SER A 13 -20.43 16.96 -14.50
C SER A 13 -19.03 16.46 -14.87
N ASN A 14 -18.63 15.24 -14.49
CA ASN A 14 -17.31 14.68 -14.72
C ASN A 14 -17.36 13.34 -15.50
N PRO A 15 -17.26 13.35 -16.84
CA PRO A 15 -17.36 12.14 -17.65
C PRO A 15 -16.30 11.07 -17.33
N ASN A 16 -15.10 11.49 -16.89
CA ASN A 16 -14.04 10.57 -16.46
C ASN A 16 -14.44 9.80 -15.18
N LEU A 17 -15.03 10.46 -14.18
CA LEU A 17 -15.50 9.81 -12.96
C LEU A 17 -16.64 8.81 -13.25
N LEU A 18 -17.55 9.16 -14.16
CA LEU A 18 -18.60 8.24 -14.60
C LEU A 18 -18.01 7.00 -15.29
N ALA A 19 -17.05 7.20 -16.21
CA ALA A 19 -16.37 6.11 -16.89
C ALA A 19 -15.58 5.22 -15.90
N ARG A 20 -14.84 5.79 -14.94
CA ARG A 20 -14.19 5.04 -13.85
C ARG A 20 -15.21 4.19 -13.11
N LYS A 21 -16.38 4.75 -12.76
CA LYS A 21 -17.42 4.00 -12.02
C LYS A 21 -18.01 2.84 -12.83
N LEU A 22 -18.17 3.01 -14.14
CA LEU A 22 -18.60 1.95 -15.04
C LEU A 22 -17.54 0.83 -15.14
N SER A 23 -16.26 1.18 -15.27
CA SER A 23 -15.14 0.22 -15.23
C SER A 23 -15.10 -0.56 -13.91
N GLN A 24 -15.22 0.13 -12.77
CA GLN A 24 -15.30 -0.50 -11.45
C GLN A 24 -16.49 -1.46 -11.35
N THR A 25 -17.66 -1.07 -11.86
CA THR A 25 -18.85 -1.92 -11.83
C THR A 25 -18.66 -3.16 -12.70
N TYR A 26 -18.07 -2.99 -13.89
CA TYR A 26 -17.72 -4.11 -14.78
C TYR A 26 -16.77 -5.10 -14.10
N ASN A 27 -15.69 -4.62 -13.48
CA ASN A 27 -14.70 -5.46 -12.79
C ASN A 27 -15.30 -6.12 -11.54
N ARG A 28 -16.09 -5.38 -10.74
CA ARG A 28 -16.78 -5.93 -9.57
C ARG A 28 -17.75 -7.06 -9.94
N LEU A 29 -18.43 -6.99 -11.08
CA LEU A 29 -19.28 -8.10 -11.53
C LEU A 29 -18.49 -9.37 -11.88
N ARG A 30 -17.17 -9.25 -12.09
CA ARG A 30 -16.26 -10.35 -12.40
C ARG A 30 -15.49 -10.87 -11.19
N SER A 31 -15.56 -10.20 -10.04
CA SER A 31 -14.96 -10.63 -8.77
C SER A 31 -16.01 -10.84 -7.70
N GLN A 32 -16.10 -12.05 -7.17
CA GLN A 32 -17.01 -12.36 -6.08
C GLN A 32 -16.50 -11.86 -4.72
N GLY A 33 -15.19 -11.62 -4.58
CA GLY A 33 -14.54 -11.27 -3.32
C GLY A 33 -14.20 -9.79 -3.15
N GLY A 34 -14.38 -8.95 -4.17
CA GLY A 34 -14.04 -7.52 -4.07
C GLY A 34 -12.53 -7.25 -4.06
N TYR A 35 -11.77 -8.09 -4.78
CA TYR A 35 -10.33 -8.01 -5.05
C TYR A 35 -10.05 -8.63 -6.43
N ASN A 36 -8.86 -8.42 -7.00
CA ASN A 36 -8.46 -9.00 -8.30
C ASN A 36 -8.37 -10.54 -8.19
N PRO A 37 -9.24 -11.32 -8.88
CA PRO A 37 -9.25 -12.77 -8.77
C PRO A 37 -8.08 -13.46 -9.47
N ASN A 38 -7.34 -12.74 -10.33
CA ASN A 38 -6.17 -13.27 -11.03
C ASN A 38 -4.88 -13.14 -10.20
N GLY A 39 -4.91 -12.34 -9.14
CA GLY A 39 -3.75 -12.08 -8.30
C GLY A 39 -3.30 -13.30 -7.50
N ILE A 40 -1.98 -13.42 -7.31
CA ILE A 40 -1.38 -14.51 -6.54
C ILE A 40 -1.83 -14.45 -5.07
N ASP A 41 -2.03 -15.61 -4.46
CA ASP A 41 -2.16 -15.70 -3.01
C ASP A 41 -0.76 -15.69 -2.40
N PHE A 42 -0.33 -14.56 -1.82
CA PHE A 42 1.00 -14.54 -1.23
C PHE A 42 1.10 -15.43 0.01
N LEU A 43 0.00 -15.68 0.74
CA LEU A 43 0.02 -16.58 1.89
C LEU A 43 0.27 -18.04 1.50
N GLU A 44 -0.06 -18.42 0.26
CA GLU A 44 0.24 -19.76 -0.28
C GLU A 44 1.68 -19.86 -0.81
N GLN A 45 2.42 -18.74 -0.88
CA GLN A 45 3.83 -18.75 -1.31
C GLN A 45 4.77 -19.07 -0.16
N ASP A 46 5.94 -19.61 -0.51
CA ASP A 46 6.98 -19.93 0.46
C ASP A 46 7.88 -18.72 0.72
N TRP A 47 7.80 -18.16 1.94
CA TRP A 47 8.59 -17.03 2.44
C TRP A 47 8.64 -17.08 3.97
N ASP A 48 9.66 -16.45 4.57
CA ASP A 48 9.77 -16.18 6.02
C ASP A 48 9.55 -14.70 6.31
N ASN A 49 10.00 -13.83 5.40
CA ASN A 49 9.81 -12.37 5.49
C ASN A 49 9.20 -11.84 4.18
N LEU A 50 8.15 -11.02 4.29
CA LEU A 50 7.49 -10.34 3.18
C LEU A 50 7.62 -8.83 3.37
N LEU A 51 8.39 -8.18 2.51
CA LEU A 51 8.64 -6.74 2.54
C LEU A 51 7.81 -6.11 1.42
N ILE A 52 6.83 -5.31 1.79
CA ILE A 52 5.85 -4.69 0.90
C ILE A 52 6.21 -3.21 0.76
N LEU A 53 6.41 -2.76 -0.46
CA LEU A 53 6.51 -1.34 -0.85
C LEU A 53 5.14 -0.88 -1.34
N ASP A 54 4.51 0.09 -0.68
CA ASP A 54 3.15 0.57 -1.01
C ASP A 54 3.09 1.21 -2.40
N ALA A 55 2.14 0.75 -3.22
CA ALA A 55 1.88 1.25 -4.57
C ALA A 55 3.07 1.15 -5.55
N CYS A 56 4.03 0.26 -5.30
CA CYS A 56 5.25 0.09 -6.08
C CYS A 56 5.02 -0.67 -7.40
N ARG A 57 5.05 0.08 -8.51
CA ARG A 57 5.05 -0.46 -9.87
C ARG A 57 6.26 -1.34 -10.17
N TYR A 58 6.01 -2.43 -10.91
CA TYR A 58 7.04 -3.34 -11.39
C TYR A 58 8.14 -2.65 -12.22
N ASP A 59 7.77 -1.80 -13.18
CA ASP A 59 8.70 -1.19 -14.11
C ASP A 59 9.71 -0.27 -13.42
N LEU A 60 9.24 0.58 -12.51
CA LEU A 60 10.11 1.44 -11.72
C LEU A 60 10.98 0.63 -10.76
N PHE A 61 10.43 -0.41 -10.12
CA PHE A 61 11.21 -1.29 -9.26
C PHE A 61 12.33 -1.97 -10.05
N GLU A 62 12.02 -2.53 -11.22
CA GLU A 62 13.02 -3.18 -12.09
C GLU A 62 14.13 -2.22 -12.52
N GLU A 63 13.80 -0.96 -12.79
CA GLU A 63 14.78 0.07 -13.15
C GLU A 63 15.72 0.44 -11.99
N LEU A 64 15.17 0.63 -10.79
CA LEU A 64 15.91 1.20 -9.65
C LEU A 64 16.50 0.16 -8.70
N ASN A 65 16.00 -1.07 -8.69
CA ASN A 65 16.38 -2.10 -7.74
C ASN A 65 17.85 -2.54 -7.92
N ASP A 66 18.59 -2.49 -6.82
CA ASP A 66 19.97 -3.00 -6.71
C ASP A 66 20.09 -4.16 -5.69
N ILE A 67 18.97 -4.66 -5.17
CA ILE A 67 18.91 -5.80 -4.26
C ILE A 67 19.11 -7.08 -5.08
N PRO A 68 20.08 -7.95 -4.71
CA PRO A 68 20.29 -9.21 -5.41
C PRO A 68 19.15 -10.20 -5.14
N GLY A 69 18.70 -10.92 -6.16
CA GLY A 69 17.69 -11.96 -6.04
C GLY A 69 17.09 -12.34 -7.39
N ASP A 70 16.12 -13.25 -7.37
CA ASP A 70 15.34 -13.63 -8.55
C ASP A 70 14.10 -12.72 -8.65
N LEU A 71 14.21 -11.67 -9.46
CA LEU A 71 13.09 -10.76 -9.77
C LEU A 71 12.19 -11.38 -10.84
N ARG A 72 10.89 -11.41 -10.56
CA ARG A 72 9.85 -11.70 -11.54
C ARG A 72 8.65 -10.80 -11.32
N ARG A 73 7.81 -10.70 -12.35
CA ARG A 73 6.53 -9.99 -12.31
C ARG A 73 5.41 -10.93 -11.88
N VAL A 74 4.49 -10.44 -11.06
CA VAL A 74 3.28 -11.15 -10.62
C VAL A 74 2.07 -10.23 -10.62
N GLU A 75 0.87 -10.80 -10.68
CA GLU A 75 -0.36 -10.03 -10.43
C GLU A 75 -0.67 -9.99 -8.94
N SER A 76 -0.90 -8.79 -8.40
CA SER A 76 -1.44 -8.56 -7.06
C SER A 76 -2.95 -8.82 -7.04
N ARG A 77 -3.45 -9.22 -5.87
CA ARG A 77 -4.90 -9.28 -5.58
C ARG A 77 -5.52 -7.90 -5.38
N GLY A 78 -4.74 -6.82 -5.24
CA GLY A 78 -5.27 -5.47 -5.10
C GLY A 78 -4.80 -4.54 -6.19
N SER A 79 -5.66 -3.62 -6.61
CA SER A 79 -5.24 -2.35 -7.24
C SER A 79 -5.14 -1.22 -6.23
N ALA A 80 -5.36 -1.50 -4.94
CA ALA A 80 -5.27 -0.61 -3.81
C ALA A 80 -5.09 -1.46 -2.54
N THR A 81 -4.42 -0.94 -1.50
CA THR A 81 -4.19 -1.66 -0.24
C THR A 81 -5.43 -2.36 0.34
N PRO A 82 -6.63 -1.74 0.43
CA PRO A 82 -7.79 -2.43 1.00
C PRO A 82 -8.27 -3.64 0.17
N GLU A 83 -8.03 -3.64 -1.14
CA GLU A 83 -8.27 -4.85 -1.95
C GLU A 83 -7.21 -5.91 -1.71
N PHE A 84 -5.94 -5.51 -1.57
CA PHE A 84 -4.85 -6.41 -1.23
C PHE A 84 -5.07 -7.08 0.13
N LEU A 85 -5.43 -6.31 1.16
CA LEU A 85 -5.74 -6.81 2.49
C LEU A 85 -6.94 -7.77 2.44
N ARG A 86 -8.04 -7.38 1.80
CA ARG A 86 -9.21 -8.27 1.66
C ARG A 86 -8.86 -9.55 0.91
N GLY A 87 -8.13 -9.42 -0.19
CA GLY A 87 -7.81 -10.55 -1.07
C GLY A 87 -6.88 -11.57 -0.42
N ASN A 88 -6.07 -11.19 0.56
CA ASN A 88 -5.07 -12.09 1.14
C ASN A 88 -5.34 -12.43 2.61
N PHE A 89 -5.84 -11.48 3.40
CA PHE A 89 -5.94 -11.62 4.85
C PHE A 89 -7.34 -11.90 5.37
N ASP A 90 -8.40 -11.58 4.63
CA ASP A 90 -9.76 -11.77 5.11
C ASP A 90 -10.08 -13.26 5.37
N GLY A 91 -10.66 -13.53 6.54
CA GLY A 91 -10.93 -14.86 7.06
C GLY A 91 -9.69 -15.67 7.49
N LYS A 92 -8.56 -15.03 7.78
CA LYS A 92 -7.29 -15.72 8.12
C LYS A 92 -6.89 -15.55 9.58
N GLN A 93 -6.32 -16.62 10.14
CA GLN A 93 -5.60 -16.60 11.41
C GLN A 93 -4.11 -16.78 11.14
N LEU A 94 -3.36 -15.70 11.29
CA LEU A 94 -1.93 -15.55 11.03
C LEU A 94 -1.16 -15.47 12.35
N LEU A 95 -1.44 -16.44 13.22
CA LEU A 95 -0.89 -16.58 14.58
C LEU A 95 0.60 -16.92 14.62
N ASP A 96 1.23 -17.10 13.46
CA ASP A 96 2.67 -17.30 13.28
C ASP A 96 3.36 -16.07 12.66
N THR A 97 2.63 -14.98 12.46
CA THR A 97 3.05 -13.83 11.67
C THR A 97 2.89 -12.53 12.46
N VAL A 98 3.93 -11.70 12.45
CA VAL A 98 3.89 -10.31 12.95
C VAL A 98 3.82 -9.36 11.77
N TYR A 99 2.89 -8.41 11.83
CA TYR A 99 2.69 -7.41 10.79
C TYR A 99 3.15 -6.03 11.26
N VAL A 100 4.27 -5.55 10.71
CA VAL A 100 4.82 -4.21 10.95
C VAL A 100 4.37 -3.31 9.81
N THR A 101 3.60 -2.27 10.10
CA THR A 101 2.98 -1.45 9.05
C THR A 101 3.07 0.04 9.34
N THR A 102 3.40 0.80 8.31
CA THR A 102 3.22 2.27 8.27
C THR A 102 1.90 2.66 7.61
N ASN A 103 1.26 1.71 6.91
CA ASN A 103 -0.01 1.91 6.25
C ASN A 103 -1.17 1.62 7.23
N PRO A 104 -2.08 2.59 7.47
CA PRO A 104 -3.16 2.48 8.44
C PRO A 104 -4.37 1.69 7.93
N MET A 105 -4.35 1.17 6.70
CA MET A 105 -5.53 0.56 6.07
C MET A 105 -6.01 -0.70 6.77
N LEU A 106 -5.12 -1.46 7.43
CA LEU A 106 -5.57 -2.56 8.28
C LEU A 106 -6.42 -2.05 9.44
N TYR A 107 -5.93 -1.04 10.16
CA TYR A 107 -6.67 -0.41 11.26
C TYR A 107 -8.00 0.20 10.78
N ARG A 108 -8.01 0.92 9.65
CA ARG A 108 -9.21 1.55 9.10
C ARG A 108 -10.28 0.55 8.66
N HIS A 109 -9.86 -0.64 8.23
CA HIS A 109 -10.76 -1.68 7.74
C HIS A 109 -10.98 -2.82 8.73
N ARG A 110 -10.55 -2.70 9.99
CA ARG A 110 -10.69 -3.74 11.03
C ARG A 110 -12.11 -4.24 11.26
N ASP A 111 -13.13 -3.39 11.06
CA ASP A 111 -14.54 -3.78 11.22
C ASP A 111 -15.06 -4.58 10.02
N ALA A 112 -14.33 -4.57 8.90
CA ALA A 112 -14.70 -5.18 7.63
C ALA A 112 -13.73 -6.25 7.15
N LEU A 113 -12.64 -6.50 7.89
CA LEU A 113 -11.62 -7.51 7.62
C LEU A 113 -11.54 -8.44 8.83
N ASP A 114 -11.84 -9.71 8.61
CA ASP A 114 -11.72 -10.75 9.63
C ASP A 114 -10.31 -11.34 9.58
N VAL A 115 -9.36 -10.74 10.29
CA VAL A 115 -7.97 -11.23 10.36
C VAL A 115 -7.41 -11.10 11.77
N GLU A 116 -6.67 -12.13 12.18
CA GLU A 116 -5.98 -12.17 13.46
C GLU A 116 -4.49 -12.49 13.23
N PHE A 117 -3.60 -11.54 13.50
CA PHE A 117 -2.15 -11.76 13.49
C PHE A 117 -1.66 -12.18 14.88
N HIS A 118 -0.45 -12.73 14.96
CA HIS A 118 0.22 -12.89 16.25
C HIS A 118 0.42 -11.52 16.93
N ALA A 119 0.91 -10.55 16.17
CA ALA A 119 1.02 -9.16 16.60
C ALA A 119 0.92 -8.21 15.40
N VAL A 120 0.45 -6.98 15.65
CA VAL A 120 0.45 -5.88 14.69
C VAL A 120 1.18 -4.71 15.31
N VAL A 121 2.16 -4.16 14.60
CA VAL A 121 2.96 -3.00 15.01
C VAL A 121 2.65 -1.85 14.07
N ASP A 122 1.76 -0.96 14.50
CA ASP A 122 1.35 0.25 13.79
C ASP A 122 2.40 1.37 13.98
N LEU A 123 3.38 1.47 13.08
CA LEU A 123 4.44 2.49 13.15
C LEU A 123 3.95 3.90 12.85
N TRP A 124 2.78 4.04 12.23
CA TRP A 124 2.15 5.34 12.04
C TRP A 124 1.51 5.88 13.33
N ARG A 125 1.53 5.10 14.43
CA ARG A 125 1.06 5.52 15.75
C ARG A 125 2.25 5.84 16.66
N GLY A 126 2.06 6.77 17.59
CA GLY A 126 3.08 7.14 18.57
C GLY A 126 4.28 7.88 17.97
N GLU A 127 5.48 7.52 18.43
CA GLU A 127 6.71 8.32 18.31
C GLU A 127 7.48 8.12 16.99
N THR A 128 7.11 7.11 16.19
CA THR A 128 7.78 6.79 14.92
C THR A 128 7.27 7.62 13.74
N TRP A 129 6.23 8.42 13.95
CA TRP A 129 5.70 9.37 12.97
C TRP A 129 6.63 10.58 12.82
N ASP A 130 6.92 10.97 11.57
CA ASP A 130 7.69 12.18 11.27
C ASP A 130 6.72 13.32 10.91
N ASP A 131 6.59 14.31 11.81
CA ASP A 131 5.69 15.47 11.62
C ASP A 131 6.13 16.38 10.47
N GLU A 132 7.41 16.39 10.08
CA GLU A 132 7.91 17.23 9.00
C GLU A 132 7.54 16.66 7.62
N HIS A 133 7.61 15.34 7.49
CA HIS A 133 7.34 14.63 6.24
C HIS A 133 5.92 14.05 6.18
N GLU A 134 5.16 14.15 7.26
CA GLU A 134 3.81 13.60 7.41
C GLU A 134 3.71 12.09 7.07
N THR A 135 4.76 11.34 7.39
CA THR A 135 4.85 9.89 7.14
C THR A 135 5.84 9.25 8.11
N VAL A 136 5.90 7.93 8.15
CA VAL A 136 7.05 7.22 8.73
C VAL A 136 8.13 7.09 7.67
N LEU A 137 9.37 7.45 8.03
CA LEU A 137 10.52 7.38 7.13
C LEU A 137 11.05 5.93 6.98
N PRO A 138 11.57 5.54 5.81
CA PRO A 138 11.98 4.16 5.55
C PRO A 138 13.09 3.65 6.48
N GLU A 139 13.99 4.51 6.97
CA GLU A 139 14.99 4.16 7.99
C GLU A 139 14.36 3.74 9.32
N VAL A 140 13.27 4.39 9.71
CA VAL A 140 12.54 4.10 10.96
C VAL A 140 11.83 2.76 10.81
N VAL A 141 11.19 2.52 9.66
CA VAL A 141 10.57 1.23 9.34
C VAL A 141 11.58 0.10 9.42
N THR A 142 12.75 0.27 8.79
CA THR A 142 13.81 -0.74 8.82
C THR A 142 14.34 -0.97 10.23
N ALA A 143 14.56 0.09 11.02
CA ALA A 143 15.04 -0.04 12.40
C ALA A 143 14.02 -0.80 13.29
N GLU A 144 12.74 -0.45 13.21
CA GLU A 144 11.69 -1.12 13.97
C GLU A 144 11.44 -2.55 13.50
N ALA A 145 11.49 -2.81 12.19
CA ALA A 145 11.39 -4.17 11.67
C ALA A 145 12.52 -5.08 12.16
N LYS A 146 13.74 -4.55 12.32
CA LYS A 146 14.85 -5.29 12.94
C LYS A 146 14.58 -5.59 14.41
N ARG A 147 14.10 -4.60 15.17
CA ARG A 147 13.72 -4.81 16.57
C ARG A 147 12.63 -5.86 16.72
N VAL A 148 11.60 -5.81 15.88
CA VAL A 148 10.53 -6.82 15.85
C VAL A 148 11.07 -8.20 15.47
N ALA A 149 12.03 -8.28 14.53
CA ALA A 149 12.66 -9.56 14.20
C ALA A 149 13.45 -10.17 15.38
N ASP A 150 14.11 -9.33 16.18
CA ASP A 150 14.81 -9.74 17.41
C ASP A 150 13.83 -10.16 18.52
N ASP A 151 12.71 -9.45 18.67
CA ASP A 151 11.67 -9.73 19.67
C ASP A 151 10.85 -10.99 19.33
N TYR A 152 10.66 -11.28 18.04
CA TYR A 152 9.87 -12.41 17.51
C TYR A 152 10.68 -13.32 16.56
N PRO A 153 11.75 -13.98 17.04
CA PRO A 153 12.71 -14.69 16.18
C PRO A 153 12.14 -15.95 15.50
N ASP A 154 11.01 -16.45 15.97
CA ASP A 154 10.32 -17.65 15.50
C ASP A 154 9.01 -17.34 14.75
N LYS A 155 8.76 -16.06 14.40
CA LYS A 155 7.60 -15.63 13.61
C LYS A 155 8.00 -15.25 12.19
N ARG A 156 7.03 -15.37 11.28
CA ARG A 156 7.05 -14.73 9.97
C ARG A 156 6.91 -13.21 10.15
N LEU A 157 7.53 -12.45 9.26
CA LEU A 157 7.41 -10.99 9.27
C LEU A 157 6.75 -10.51 7.99
N VAL A 158 5.74 -9.66 8.12
CA VAL A 158 5.25 -8.79 7.05
C VAL A 158 5.66 -7.37 7.42
N VAL A 159 6.40 -6.67 6.56
CA VAL A 159 6.87 -5.30 6.77
C VAL A 159 6.37 -4.44 5.64
N HIS A 160 5.53 -3.44 5.94
CA HIS A 160 4.86 -2.63 4.93
C HIS A 160 5.30 -1.16 5.02
N TYR A 161 6.15 -0.79 4.06
CA TYR A 161 6.65 0.56 3.85
C TYR A 161 5.62 1.39 3.10
N MET A 162 5.43 2.64 3.51
CA MET A 162 4.58 3.60 2.80
C MET A 162 5.20 4.03 1.47
N GLN A 163 6.51 3.95 1.28
CA GLN A 163 7.13 4.33 0.01
C GLN A 163 7.04 3.18 -1.00
N PRO A 164 6.89 3.46 -2.30
CA PRO A 164 6.96 4.77 -2.95
C PRO A 164 5.68 5.63 -2.97
N HIS A 165 4.57 5.17 -2.38
CA HIS A 165 3.38 5.99 -2.21
C HIS A 165 3.69 7.32 -1.51
N TYR A 166 2.82 8.32 -1.72
CA TYR A 166 2.94 9.62 -1.07
C TYR A 166 2.67 9.50 0.45
N PRO A 167 3.09 10.48 1.28
CA PRO A 167 3.74 11.75 0.94
C PRO A 167 5.12 11.63 0.26
N PHE A 168 5.44 12.53 -0.67
CA PHE A 168 6.73 12.56 -1.38
C PHE A 168 7.79 13.27 -0.53
N ILE A 169 8.69 12.48 0.05
CA ILE A 169 9.67 12.91 1.07
C ILE A 169 10.58 14.01 0.52
N GLU A 170 11.20 13.76 -0.63
CA GLU A 170 12.23 14.64 -1.22
C GLU A 170 11.62 15.78 -2.07
N ALA A 171 10.31 15.79 -2.28
CA ALA A 171 9.64 16.77 -3.11
C ALA A 171 9.15 17.97 -2.29
N GLU A 172 9.35 19.18 -2.82
CA GLU A 172 8.74 20.42 -2.30
C GLU A 172 7.29 20.57 -2.75
N THR A 173 6.49 19.53 -2.56
CA THR A 173 5.08 19.48 -2.95
C THR A 173 4.19 19.70 -1.73
N THR A 174 3.05 20.38 -1.94
CA THR A 174 2.08 20.72 -0.88
C THR A 174 0.71 20.08 -1.12
N PHE A 175 0.53 19.34 -2.21
CA PHE A 175 -0.76 18.71 -2.57
C PHE A 175 -0.85 17.26 -2.07
N ASP A 176 0.29 16.68 -1.75
CA ASP A 176 0.52 15.34 -1.20
C ASP A 176 0.88 15.38 0.29
N LYS A 177 1.02 16.59 0.86
CA LYS A 177 1.26 16.91 2.27
C LYS A 177 0.11 17.80 2.73
N GLY A 178 -0.72 17.34 3.66
CA GLY A 178 -1.87 18.10 4.14
C GLY A 178 -3.20 17.34 4.20
N HIS A 179 -4.13 17.94 4.96
CA HIS A 179 -5.37 17.36 5.43
C HIS A 179 -6.35 17.15 4.27
N ILE A 180 -6.51 15.92 3.80
CA ILE A 180 -7.64 15.58 2.93
C ILE A 180 -8.90 15.70 3.78
N GLY A 181 -9.74 16.70 3.49
CA GLY A 181 -11.03 16.82 4.16
C GLY A 181 -11.66 18.21 4.13
N ASP A 182 -10.95 19.23 4.62
CA ASP A 182 -11.62 20.51 4.94
C ASP A 182 -11.48 21.62 3.87
N ASP A 183 -10.49 21.55 2.98
CA ASP A 183 -10.24 22.61 1.96
C ASP A 183 -10.44 22.16 0.50
N SER A 184 -10.83 20.89 0.24
CA SER A 184 -11.21 20.49 -1.12
C SER A 184 -12.64 20.98 -1.42
N PRO A 185 -12.88 21.73 -2.51
CA PRO A 185 -14.20 22.32 -2.78
C PRO A 185 -15.34 21.28 -2.87
N ASP A 186 -15.01 20.01 -3.15
CA ASP A 186 -15.97 18.95 -3.49
C ASP A 186 -15.72 17.58 -2.80
N GLY A 187 -14.82 17.48 -1.81
CA GLY A 187 -14.53 16.22 -1.10
C GLY A 187 -13.76 15.17 -1.92
N LEU A 188 -12.92 15.62 -2.85
CA LEU A 188 -12.15 14.79 -3.78
C LEU A 188 -10.78 14.45 -3.20
N THR A 189 -10.36 13.18 -3.28
CA THR A 189 -8.98 12.77 -2.95
C THR A 189 -7.97 13.44 -3.89
N THR A 190 -6.71 13.55 -3.50
CA THR A 190 -5.64 14.17 -4.32
C THR A 190 -5.60 13.60 -5.74
N TRP A 191 -5.70 12.28 -5.90
CA TRP A 191 -5.77 11.64 -7.21
C TRP A 191 -7.02 11.98 -8.02
N MET A 192 -8.15 12.22 -7.37
CA MET A 192 -9.36 12.68 -8.04
C MET A 192 -9.22 14.12 -8.53
N GLN A 193 -8.55 14.99 -7.76
CA GLN A 193 -8.29 16.36 -8.18
C GLN A 193 -7.33 16.42 -9.39
N VAL A 194 -6.32 15.55 -9.44
CA VAL A 194 -5.49 15.38 -10.65
C VAL A 194 -6.32 14.85 -11.83
N LEU A 195 -7.18 13.86 -11.59
CA LEU A 195 -8.06 13.28 -12.64
C LEU A 195 -9.07 14.29 -13.21
N THR A 196 -9.63 15.16 -12.37
CA THR A 196 -10.60 16.21 -12.79
C THR A 196 -9.90 17.43 -13.39
N GLY A 197 -8.58 17.55 -13.22
CA GLY A 197 -7.79 18.68 -13.69
C GLY A 197 -7.87 19.90 -12.77
N GLU A 198 -8.28 19.71 -11.51
CA GLU A 198 -8.25 20.74 -10.46
C GLU A 198 -6.81 21.02 -10.00
N ILE A 199 -5.97 19.99 -9.95
CA ILE A 199 -4.52 20.12 -9.78
C ILE A 199 -3.88 19.99 -11.17
N ASP A 200 -3.28 21.08 -11.65
CA ASP A 200 -2.47 21.12 -12.86
C ASP A 200 -1.01 20.80 -12.50
N ILE A 201 -0.70 19.50 -12.40
CA ILE A 201 0.66 19.00 -12.23
C ILE A 201 1.07 18.21 -13.47
N ASP A 202 2.32 18.39 -13.91
CA ASP A 202 2.84 17.62 -15.01
C ASP A 202 3.17 16.18 -14.59
N GLU A 203 2.88 15.25 -15.49
CA GLU A 203 3.09 13.80 -15.31
C GLU A 203 4.53 13.46 -14.93
N GLU A 204 5.50 14.15 -15.53
CA GLU A 204 6.93 13.91 -15.33
C GLU A 204 7.37 14.32 -13.92
N THR A 205 6.94 15.47 -13.41
CA THR A 205 7.21 15.91 -12.03
C THR A 205 6.64 14.93 -11.02
N LEU A 206 5.39 14.49 -11.21
CA LEU A 206 4.75 13.53 -10.31
C LEU A 206 5.44 12.17 -10.35
N TRP A 207 5.81 11.69 -11.54
CA TRP A 207 6.59 10.46 -11.72
C TRP A 207 7.95 10.54 -11.02
N ASN A 208 8.65 11.68 -11.16
CA ASN A 208 9.96 11.88 -10.55
C ASN A 208 9.87 11.90 -9.02
N ALA A 209 8.87 12.58 -8.44
CA ALA A 209 8.65 12.58 -6.99
C ALA A 209 8.38 11.17 -6.43
N TYR A 210 7.54 10.40 -7.14
CA TYR A 210 7.28 9.00 -6.82
C TYR A 210 8.54 8.12 -6.96
N ALA A 211 9.34 8.35 -8.01
CA ALA A 211 10.61 7.65 -8.21
C ALA A 211 11.64 7.99 -7.12
N ASP A 212 11.71 9.24 -6.67
CA ASP A 212 12.59 9.67 -5.59
C ASP A 212 12.21 9.01 -4.26
N ASN A 213 10.92 8.85 -3.96
CA ASN A 213 10.48 8.06 -2.81
C ASN A 213 10.96 6.60 -2.88
N LEU A 214 10.91 5.95 -4.05
CA LEU A 214 11.45 4.60 -4.20
C LEU A 214 12.97 4.58 -3.99
N ARG A 215 13.70 5.55 -4.58
CA ARG A 215 15.16 5.69 -4.40
C ARG A 215 15.52 5.89 -2.93
N ARG A 216 14.67 6.58 -2.17
CA ARG A 216 14.85 6.80 -0.74
C ARG A 216 14.64 5.54 0.09
N ALA A 217 13.69 4.68 -0.30
CA ALA A 217 13.35 3.46 0.43
C ALA A 217 14.26 2.27 0.12
N LEU A 218 14.68 2.08 -1.13
CA LEU A 218 15.43 0.90 -1.56
C LEU A 218 16.70 0.60 -0.74
N PRO A 219 17.54 1.57 -0.35
CA PRO A 219 18.70 1.31 0.51
C PRO A 219 18.33 0.70 1.86
N HIS A 220 17.19 1.12 2.43
CA HIS A 220 16.70 0.63 3.73
C HIS A 220 16.02 -0.72 3.62
N VAL A 221 15.32 -0.98 2.51
CA VAL A 221 14.79 -2.32 2.19
C VAL A 221 15.95 -3.29 2.03
N LYS A 222 16.99 -2.92 1.27
CA LYS A 222 18.20 -3.72 1.08
C LYS A 222 18.86 -4.05 2.41
N GLU A 223 19.07 -3.03 3.26
CA GLU A 223 19.62 -3.21 4.60
C GLU A 223 18.80 -4.21 5.44
N LEU A 224 17.47 -4.14 5.35
CA LEU A 224 16.60 -5.10 6.05
C LEU A 224 16.75 -6.52 5.48
N THR A 225 16.83 -6.67 4.16
CA THR A 225 17.03 -8.00 3.53
C THR A 225 18.37 -8.65 3.90
N GLU A 226 19.43 -7.85 4.08
CA GLU A 226 20.75 -8.33 4.50
C GLU A 226 20.79 -8.72 5.98
N TYR A 227 19.90 -8.12 6.79
CA TYR A 227 19.78 -8.41 8.21
C TYR A 227 18.89 -9.62 8.51
N LEU A 228 17.73 -9.71 7.85
CA LEU A 228 16.76 -10.78 8.10
C LEU A 228 17.28 -12.12 7.59
N THR A 229 17.19 -13.16 8.42
CA THR A 229 17.48 -14.54 8.03
C THR A 229 16.27 -15.23 7.40
N GLY A 230 16.54 -16.24 6.57
CA GLY A 230 15.56 -17.04 5.88
C GLY A 230 15.25 -16.55 4.47
N LYS A 231 14.11 -16.97 3.94
CA LYS A 231 13.62 -16.60 2.62
C LYS A 231 12.85 -15.28 2.69
N THR A 232 13.34 -14.27 1.99
CA THR A 232 12.73 -12.94 1.94
C THR A 232 12.15 -12.69 0.55
N VAL A 233 10.95 -12.11 0.53
CA VAL A 233 10.30 -11.62 -0.68
C VAL A 233 10.15 -10.10 -0.56
N VAL A 234 10.65 -9.35 -1.53
CA VAL A 234 10.32 -7.93 -1.70
C VAL A 234 9.26 -7.82 -2.79
N THR A 235 8.14 -7.19 -2.48
CA THR A 235 6.98 -7.07 -3.38
C THR A 235 6.23 -5.77 -3.15
N SER A 236 5.07 -5.64 -3.79
CA SER A 236 4.15 -4.54 -3.60
C SER A 236 2.72 -5.03 -3.43
N ASP A 237 1.91 -4.26 -2.72
CA ASP A 237 0.49 -4.52 -2.57
C ASP A 237 -0.32 -4.13 -3.81
N HIS A 238 0.13 -3.13 -4.57
CA HIS A 238 -0.40 -2.71 -5.88
C HIS A 238 0.58 -1.77 -6.59
N GLY A 239 0.26 -1.33 -7.81
CA GLY A 239 0.98 -0.26 -8.50
C GLY A 239 0.27 1.09 -8.44
N ASN A 240 0.63 2.02 -9.32
CA ASN A 240 0.04 3.35 -9.40
C ASN A 240 -0.02 3.86 -10.86
N MET A 241 -1.12 4.51 -11.25
CA MET A 241 -1.26 5.11 -12.57
C MET A 241 -0.87 6.59 -12.57
N PHE A 242 -0.21 7.01 -13.63
CA PHE A 242 0.27 8.36 -13.90
C PHE A 242 -0.28 8.89 -15.24
N GLY A 243 -1.53 8.57 -15.57
CA GLY A 243 -2.18 9.05 -16.80
C GLY A 243 -2.29 8.02 -17.92
N GLU A 244 -1.93 6.76 -17.67
CA GLU A 244 -2.17 5.65 -18.59
C GLU A 244 -3.67 5.43 -18.83
N ARG A 245 -3.99 4.67 -19.90
CA ARG A 245 -5.39 4.41 -20.27
C ARG A 245 -5.92 3.19 -19.54
N ALA A 246 -6.97 3.38 -18.75
CA ALA A 246 -7.63 2.29 -18.06
C ALA A 246 -8.41 1.36 -19.01
N SER A 247 -8.77 0.19 -18.51
CA SER A 247 -9.65 -0.79 -19.17
C SER A 247 -10.83 -1.11 -18.24
N PRO A 248 -12.04 -1.42 -18.76
CA PRO A 248 -12.44 -1.54 -20.16
C PRO A 248 -12.74 -0.22 -20.89
N LEU A 249 -12.89 0.90 -20.17
CA LEU A 249 -13.10 2.22 -20.76
C LEU A 249 -11.76 3.00 -20.77
N PRO A 250 -11.24 3.37 -21.96
CA PRO A 250 -9.90 3.93 -22.13
C PRO A 250 -9.80 5.42 -21.79
N ILE A 251 -10.23 5.77 -20.58
CA ILE A 251 -9.97 7.09 -19.99
C ILE A 251 -8.54 7.14 -19.46
N ARG A 252 -7.96 8.34 -19.41
CA ARG A 252 -6.72 8.55 -18.65
C ARG A 252 -7.03 8.44 -17.17
N GLU A 253 -6.26 7.63 -16.48
CA GLU A 253 -6.49 7.29 -15.08
C GLU A 253 -5.26 7.64 -14.24
N TRP A 254 -5.51 8.01 -12.99
CA TRP A 254 -4.49 8.49 -12.05
C TRP A 254 -4.70 7.86 -10.68
N GLY A 255 -3.58 7.63 -10.00
CA GLY A 255 -3.55 6.98 -8.70
C GLY A 255 -3.83 5.48 -8.80
N HIS A 256 -4.43 4.93 -7.75
CA HIS A 256 -4.70 3.50 -7.60
C HIS A 256 -6.16 3.26 -7.21
N PRO A 257 -7.13 3.58 -8.10
CA PRO A 257 -8.54 3.41 -7.78
C PRO A 257 -8.88 1.93 -7.52
N PRO A 258 -9.55 1.60 -6.40
CA PRO A 258 -10.06 0.26 -6.18
C PRO A 258 -10.99 -0.18 -7.30
N GLY A 259 -10.92 -1.45 -7.69
CA GLY A 259 -11.76 -2.08 -8.70
C GLY A 259 -11.33 -1.79 -10.14
N ILE A 260 -10.14 -1.23 -10.34
CA ILE A 260 -9.52 -1.03 -11.65
C ILE A 260 -8.25 -1.88 -11.70
N TRP A 261 -8.28 -2.99 -12.42
CA TRP A 261 -7.17 -3.95 -12.46
C TRP A 261 -6.44 -3.87 -13.81
N THR A 262 -5.77 -2.74 -14.06
CA THR A 262 -4.86 -2.58 -15.21
C THR A 262 -3.48 -3.10 -14.83
N ASP A 263 -2.66 -3.38 -15.84
CA ASP A 263 -1.30 -3.90 -15.63
C ASP A 263 -0.48 -2.96 -14.72
N GLU A 264 -0.62 -1.64 -14.89
CA GLU A 264 0.07 -0.63 -14.06
C GLU A 264 -0.33 -0.66 -12.58
N LEU A 265 -1.48 -1.25 -12.24
CA LEU A 265 -2.02 -1.32 -10.89
C LEU A 265 -1.87 -2.70 -10.24
N VAL A 266 -1.84 -3.77 -11.02
CA VAL A 266 -1.77 -5.13 -10.46
C VAL A 266 -0.48 -5.85 -10.79
N GLU A 267 0.27 -5.48 -11.83
CA GLU A 267 1.59 -6.08 -12.07
C GLU A 267 2.64 -5.48 -11.14
N VAL A 268 3.05 -6.26 -10.15
CA VAL A 268 3.94 -5.85 -9.05
C VAL A 268 5.26 -6.64 -9.06
N PRO A 269 6.34 -6.08 -8.47
CA PRO A 269 7.60 -6.82 -8.30
C PRO A 269 7.41 -8.02 -7.37
N TRP A 270 8.15 -9.08 -7.65
CA TRP A 270 8.33 -10.22 -6.77
C TRP A 270 9.79 -10.64 -6.82
N LEU A 271 10.57 -10.12 -5.88
CA LEU A 271 12.00 -10.39 -5.76
C LEU A 271 12.21 -11.42 -4.65
N GLU A 272 12.65 -12.63 -5.01
CA GLU A 272 12.98 -13.68 -4.05
C GLU A 272 14.48 -13.69 -3.75
N LEU A 273 14.83 -13.73 -2.47
CA LEU A 273 16.20 -13.96 -2.00
C LEU A 273 16.22 -14.78 -0.72
N THR A 274 17.37 -15.36 -0.40
CA THR A 274 17.56 -16.15 0.83
C THR A 274 18.85 -15.77 1.50
N ASN A 275 18.78 -15.47 2.79
CA ASN A 275 19.90 -15.09 3.61
C ASN A 275 20.05 -16.05 4.79
N GLY A 276 21.12 -16.86 4.77
CA GLY A 276 21.38 -17.84 5.84
C GLY A 276 20.31 -18.92 5.98
N ASP A 277 20.22 -19.48 7.19
CA ASP A 277 19.27 -20.55 7.52
C ASP A 277 17.86 -20.00 7.76
N ARG A 278 16.85 -20.81 7.44
CA ARG A 278 15.45 -20.49 7.72
C ARG A 278 15.11 -20.73 9.18
N ARG A 279 14.30 -19.83 9.75
CA ARG A 279 13.78 -19.96 11.12
C ARG A 279 12.73 -21.06 11.23
N ALA A 280 12.59 -21.64 12.41
CA ALA A 280 11.47 -22.52 12.71
C ALA A 280 10.26 -21.67 13.09
N VAL A 281 9.28 -21.58 12.17
CA VAL A 281 8.08 -20.77 12.39
C VAL A 281 7.12 -21.45 13.36
N VAL A 282 6.66 -20.73 14.39
CA VAL A 282 5.75 -21.25 15.43
C VAL A 282 4.50 -20.40 15.52
N SER A 283 3.33 -21.05 15.44
CA SER A 283 2.02 -20.44 15.64
C SER A 283 1.64 -20.42 17.13
N GLU A 284 1.32 -19.24 17.66
CA GLU A 284 0.96 -19.02 19.06
C GLU A 284 -0.18 -18.00 19.19
N PRO A 285 -0.96 -18.01 20.28
CA PRO A 285 -2.01 -17.01 20.51
C PRO A 285 -1.48 -15.58 20.34
N PRO A 286 -2.35 -14.62 19.99
CA PRO A 286 -1.93 -13.23 19.82
C PRO A 286 -1.21 -12.71 21.07
N ASP A 287 -0.13 -11.97 20.85
CA ASP A 287 0.51 -11.25 21.93
C ASP A 287 -0.43 -10.12 22.37
N GLU A 288 -0.60 -9.92 23.68
CA GLU A 288 -1.52 -8.91 24.24
C GLU A 288 -0.99 -7.47 24.06
N LEU A 289 -0.01 -7.26 23.16
CA LEU A 289 0.57 -5.97 22.87
C LEU A 289 -0.38 -5.08 22.04
N SER A 290 -1.18 -4.35 22.81
CA SER A 290 -1.60 -2.96 22.66
C SER A 290 -2.92 -2.63 21.95
N SER A 291 -3.70 -1.83 22.67
CA SER A 291 -4.58 -0.81 22.09
C SER A 291 -4.43 0.45 22.96
N GLU A 292 -3.37 1.24 22.74
CA GLU A 292 -3.34 2.61 23.26
C GLU A 292 -4.13 3.51 22.32
N ASP A 293 -5.32 3.96 22.73
CA ASP A 293 -6.06 4.98 21.99
C ASP A 293 -5.22 6.26 21.95
N ASP A 294 -4.66 6.56 20.78
CA ASP A 294 -3.84 7.74 20.51
C ASP A 294 -4.77 8.84 19.96
N GLU A 295 -4.83 9.98 20.63
CA GLU A 295 -5.68 11.13 20.23
C GLU A 295 -5.29 11.67 18.84
N SER A 296 -4.07 11.39 18.35
CA SER A 296 -3.56 11.85 17.04
C SER A 296 -3.93 10.97 15.84
N VAL A 297 -4.71 9.90 16.04
CA VAL A 297 -5.07 8.97 14.95
C VAL A 297 -5.78 9.69 13.80
N GLN A 298 -6.71 10.60 14.08
CA GLN A 298 -7.47 11.26 13.02
C GLN A 298 -6.57 12.12 12.12
N ASP A 299 -5.75 12.98 12.71
CA ASP A 299 -4.85 13.89 11.98
C ASP A 299 -3.88 13.12 11.07
N ARG A 300 -3.32 12.00 11.56
CA ARG A 300 -2.40 11.17 10.75
C ARG A 300 -3.10 10.44 9.62
N LEU A 301 -4.35 10.01 9.83
CA LEU A 301 -5.16 9.42 8.77
C LEU A 301 -5.50 10.44 7.67
N GLU A 302 -5.67 11.73 8.03
CA GLU A 302 -5.89 12.83 7.09
C GLU A 302 -4.61 13.12 6.28
N SER A 303 -3.44 13.20 6.91
CA SER A 303 -2.14 13.41 6.23
C SER A 303 -1.79 12.33 5.21
N LEU A 304 -2.10 11.07 5.50
CA LEU A 304 -1.88 9.96 4.56
C LEU A 304 -2.95 9.88 3.46
N GLY A 305 -3.89 10.82 3.47
CA GLY A 305 -4.97 10.94 2.48
C GLY A 305 -6.03 9.85 2.56
N TYR A 306 -6.30 9.37 3.77
CA TYR A 306 -7.27 8.31 3.99
C TYR A 306 -8.62 8.79 4.52
N VAL A 307 -8.75 10.01 5.06
CA VAL A 307 -10.04 10.62 5.48
C VAL A 307 -10.60 11.52 4.39
#